data_AF-A0AAV6XMF9-F1
#
_entry.id   AF-A0AAV6XMF9-F1
#
_cell.length_a   1.000
_cell.length_b   1.000
_cell.length_c   1.000
_cell.angle_alpha   90.00
_cell.angle_beta   90.00
_cell.angle_gamma   90.00
#
_symmetry.space_group_name_H-M   'P 1'
#
loop_
_entity.id
_entity.type
_entity.pdbx_description
1 polymer ?
#
loop_
_entity_poly.entity_id
_entity_poly.type
_entity_poly.pdbx_seq_one_letter_code
_entity_poly.pdbx_strand_id
1 'polypeptide(L)'
;MWSLTVLMFIESFKVDSPNVKYTDDEIQSVYNYETTELVHENKNGAYQWTVKPKTVKYEFKTDIKVPKLGVLLVGWGGNNGSTLTAVVIANREGISWATKEKVQQANYFGSLTQTASIRVGSFNGEEIYAPFKSLLPTVNPDDIVFGGWDISNMNLADAMGRAKVLDIDLQKLLRPYMEHMVPLPGIYDPDFITANQGSRANNVIKGTKKEQVQQFIKDIRYYNTGDFKEQKKVDRVVVLWTANTERYSNVVVGLNDTMENLMASVERNEAEISPSTLFSIACVLENVPFINGSPQNTFIPGLIELAIQRNSLIGGDDFKSGQTKMKSVLVDFLVGAGNNDGMNLSAPQTFRSKEISKSNVVDDMVASNGILYEPVEHPDHVVVIKYVPYVADSKRAMDEYTSEIFMGGKSTIVLHNTCEDSLLAAPIILDLVLLDELSTRIQLKAEGEGKFHTFHPVATILSYLTKAPLVPPGTPVVNALSKQRAMLENILRACVGLAPENNMILEYK
;
A
#
# COMPACT_ATOMS: atom_id res chain seq x y z
N MET A 1 43.22 -9.34 -23.84
CA MET A 1 42.77 -9.43 -22.44
C MET A 1 41.28 -9.15 -22.48
N TRP A 2 40.45 -10.20 -22.40
CA TRP A 2 39.01 -10.08 -22.58
C TRP A 2 38.43 -9.32 -21.39
N SER A 3 37.86 -8.15 -21.65
CA SER A 3 37.10 -7.39 -20.66
C SER A 3 35.86 -8.22 -20.34
N LEU A 4 35.88 -8.90 -19.19
CA LEU A 4 34.67 -9.40 -18.57
C LEU A 4 33.82 -8.17 -18.27
N THR A 5 32.79 -7.93 -19.09
CA THR A 5 31.73 -6.98 -18.76
C THR A 5 31.10 -7.49 -17.47
N VAL A 6 31.54 -6.93 -16.34
CA VAL A 6 30.92 -7.23 -15.05
C VAL A 6 29.48 -6.75 -15.17
N LEU A 7 28.53 -7.68 -15.05
CA LEU A 7 27.12 -7.33 -14.96
C LEU A 7 26.94 -6.46 -13.72
N MET A 8 26.66 -5.17 -13.93
CA MET A 8 26.35 -4.19 -12.88
C MET A 8 25.02 -4.49 -12.16
N PHE A 9 24.36 -5.57 -12.57
CA PHE A 9 23.09 -6.06 -12.04
C PHE A 9 23.23 -7.53 -11.68
N ILE A 10 23.20 -7.83 -10.37
CA ILE A 10 23.28 -9.20 -9.86
C ILE A 10 21.87 -9.72 -9.53
N GLU A 11 21.58 -10.97 -9.86
CA GLU A 11 20.23 -11.53 -9.69
C GLU A 11 19.87 -11.79 -8.23
N SER A 12 20.86 -12.14 -7.40
CA SER A 12 20.72 -12.40 -5.97
C SER A 12 22.05 -12.19 -5.24
N PHE A 13 21.99 -12.07 -3.91
CA PHE A 13 23.17 -11.96 -3.05
C PHE A 13 22.95 -12.62 -1.69
N LYS A 14 24.05 -12.84 -0.97
CA LYS A 14 24.06 -13.30 0.42
C LYS A 14 25.00 -12.40 1.22
N VAL A 15 24.60 -11.98 2.41
CA VAL A 15 25.40 -11.11 3.27
C VAL A 15 26.33 -11.98 4.12
N ASP A 16 27.64 -11.77 4.01
CA ASP A 16 28.62 -12.38 4.91
C ASP A 16 28.97 -11.40 6.02
N SER A 17 28.44 -11.63 7.22
CA SER A 17 28.61 -10.76 8.37
C SER A 17 28.51 -11.56 9.66
N PRO A 18 29.35 -11.27 10.68
CA PRO A 18 29.25 -11.91 11.99
C PRO A 18 27.91 -11.62 12.69
N ASN A 19 27.19 -10.59 12.25
CA ASN A 19 25.89 -10.19 12.76
C ASN A 19 24.72 -10.88 12.04
N VAL A 20 24.99 -11.75 11.07
CA VAL A 20 23.95 -12.42 10.27
C VAL A 20 24.14 -13.93 10.36
N LYS A 21 23.06 -14.64 10.66
CA LYS A 21 23.03 -16.09 10.67
C LYS A 21 21.90 -16.59 9.78
N TYR A 22 22.27 -17.37 8.78
CA TYR A 22 21.32 -18.10 7.94
C TYR A 22 21.15 -19.50 8.50
N THR A 23 19.91 -19.94 8.62
CA THR A 23 19.52 -21.31 8.97
C THR A 23 18.59 -21.88 7.91
N ASP A 24 18.14 -23.12 8.08
CA ASP A 24 17.23 -23.77 7.13
C ASP A 24 15.83 -23.11 7.11
N ASP A 25 15.44 -22.45 8.21
CA ASP A 25 14.08 -21.90 8.39
C ASP A 25 14.05 -20.37 8.52
N GLU A 26 15.18 -19.71 8.81
CA GLU A 26 15.20 -18.28 9.10
C GLU A 26 16.52 -17.57 8.82
N ILE A 27 16.41 -16.26 8.58
CA ILE A 27 17.51 -15.29 8.61
C ILE A 27 17.43 -14.56 9.96
N GLN A 28 18.49 -14.64 10.75
CA GLN A 28 18.66 -13.85 11.95
C GLN A 28 19.68 -12.74 11.68
N SER A 29 19.37 -11.51 12.07
CA SER A 29 20.33 -10.41 11.99
C SER A 29 20.35 -9.57 13.27
N VAL A 30 21.53 -9.09 13.62
CA VAL A 30 21.73 -8.07 14.65
C VAL A 30 21.95 -6.74 13.94
N TYR A 31 21.15 -5.73 14.29
CA TYR A 31 21.18 -4.43 13.65
C TYR A 31 21.28 -3.31 14.69
N ASN A 32 22.25 -2.41 14.50
CA ASN A 32 22.42 -1.24 15.34
C ASN A 32 21.65 -0.08 14.73
N TYR A 33 20.49 0.24 15.31
CA TYR A 33 19.66 1.36 14.89
C TYR A 33 20.19 2.66 15.49
N GLU A 34 20.93 3.41 14.67
CA GLU A 34 21.42 4.74 15.00
C GLU A 34 20.30 5.78 14.78
N THR A 35 20.03 6.58 15.80
CA THR A 35 19.00 7.61 15.82
C THR A 35 19.42 8.77 16.72
N THR A 36 18.56 9.77 16.86
CA THR A 36 18.86 10.99 17.61
C THR A 36 17.71 11.32 18.55
N GLU A 37 18.02 11.53 19.82
CA GLU A 37 17.08 12.03 20.83
C GLU A 37 17.22 13.55 20.97
N LEU A 38 16.10 14.27 20.95
CA LEU A 38 16.07 15.71 21.18
C LEU A 38 15.49 16.01 22.56
N VAL A 39 16.22 16.81 23.34
CA VAL A 39 15.76 17.31 24.65
C VAL A 39 15.65 18.83 24.60
N HIS A 40 14.49 19.35 24.99
CA HIS A 40 14.22 20.79 25.04
C HIS A 40 14.20 21.26 26.50
N GLU A 41 15.14 22.11 26.89
CA GLU A 41 15.27 22.62 28.26
C GLU A 41 15.27 24.14 28.28
N ASN A 42 14.62 24.74 29.29
CA ASN A 42 14.77 26.15 29.58
C ASN A 42 15.98 26.34 30.51
N LYS A 43 17.05 26.93 29.99
CA LYS A 43 18.24 27.30 30.76
C LYS A 43 18.38 28.81 30.76
N ASN A 44 18.38 29.39 31.96
CA ASN A 44 18.55 30.84 32.18
C ASN A 44 17.54 31.71 31.40
N GLY A 45 16.29 31.25 31.25
CA GLY A 45 15.24 32.01 30.55
C GLY A 45 15.29 31.91 29.03
N ALA A 46 16.24 31.13 28.47
CA ALA A 46 16.32 30.83 27.05
C ALA A 46 16.09 29.33 26.80
N TYR A 47 15.31 29.03 25.78
CA TYR A 47 15.08 27.68 25.29
C TYR A 47 16.30 27.16 24.54
N GLN A 48 16.77 25.96 24.91
CA GLN A 48 17.92 25.30 24.28
C GLN A 48 17.60 23.86 23.92
N TRP A 49 17.96 23.46 22.69
CA TRP A 49 17.87 22.09 22.22
C TRP A 49 19.19 21.35 22.47
N THR A 50 19.11 20.18 23.10
CA THR A 50 20.23 19.23 23.18
C THR A 50 19.94 18.06 22.24
N VAL A 51 20.87 17.81 21.32
CA VAL A 51 20.77 16.76 20.30
C VAL A 51 21.70 15.61 20.70
N LYS A 52 21.14 14.45 21.03
CA LYS A 52 21.87 13.30 21.58
C LYS A 52 21.83 12.12 20.60
N PRO A 53 22.95 11.80 19.93
CA PRO A 53 23.05 10.55 19.17
C PRO A 53 22.81 9.36 20.09
N LYS A 54 22.04 8.39 19.60
CA LYS A 54 21.64 7.19 20.33
C LYS A 54 21.71 5.99 19.40
N THR A 55 22.21 4.88 19.92
CA THR A 55 22.16 3.59 19.23
C THR A 55 21.27 2.65 20.02
N VAL A 56 20.34 1.99 19.34
CA VAL A 56 19.51 0.93 19.91
C VAL A 56 19.79 -0.34 19.12
N LYS A 57 20.23 -1.39 19.81
CA LYS A 57 20.45 -2.68 19.16
C LYS A 57 19.12 -3.42 19.01
N TYR A 58 18.88 -3.94 17.81
CA TYR A 58 17.76 -4.81 17.49
C TYR A 58 18.26 -6.17 17.02
N GLU A 59 17.49 -7.20 17.35
CA GLU A 59 17.61 -8.52 16.74
C GLU A 59 16.39 -8.71 15.83
N PHE A 60 16.62 -9.02 14.56
CA PHE A 60 15.58 -9.42 13.61
C PHE A 60 15.63 -10.91 13.36
N LYS A 61 14.45 -11.48 13.12
CA LYS A 61 14.24 -12.85 12.68
C LYS A 61 13.23 -12.83 11.53
N THR A 62 13.63 -13.34 10.39
CA THR A 62 12.76 -13.46 9.20
C THR A 62 12.59 -14.93 8.84
N ASP A 63 11.35 -15.43 8.89
CA ASP A 63 11.00 -16.75 8.35
C ASP A 63 11.17 -16.74 6.83
N ILE A 64 11.98 -17.66 6.30
CA ILE A 64 12.27 -17.72 4.85
C ILE A 64 11.32 -18.64 4.08
N LYS A 65 10.44 -19.37 4.78
CA LYS A 65 9.44 -20.22 4.15
C LYS A 65 8.34 -19.37 3.52
N VAL A 66 8.38 -19.26 2.20
CA VAL A 66 7.38 -18.54 1.41
C VAL A 66 6.07 -19.36 1.39
N PRO A 67 4.94 -18.81 1.86
CA PRO A 67 3.66 -19.52 1.86
C PRO A 67 3.01 -19.53 0.48
N LYS A 68 2.14 -20.50 0.23
CA LYS A 68 1.16 -20.37 -0.85
C LYS A 68 0.13 -19.31 -0.46
N LEU A 69 0.11 -18.19 -1.18
CA LEU A 69 -0.67 -17.01 -0.80
C LEU A 69 -2.05 -16.98 -1.50
N GLY A 70 -3.10 -16.79 -0.71
CA GLY A 70 -4.43 -16.40 -1.17
C GLY A 70 -4.62 -14.89 -1.10
N VAL A 71 -5.02 -14.27 -2.20
CA VAL A 71 -5.35 -12.83 -2.25
C VAL A 71 -6.84 -12.68 -2.50
N LEU A 72 -7.56 -12.18 -1.50
CA LEU A 72 -9.00 -11.99 -1.55
C LEU A 72 -9.33 -10.51 -1.71
N LEU A 73 -9.92 -10.15 -2.85
CA LEU A 73 -10.21 -8.76 -3.18
C LEU A 73 -11.69 -8.43 -2.89
N VAL A 74 -11.93 -7.41 -2.08
CA VAL A 74 -13.26 -6.79 -2.02
C VAL A 74 -13.40 -5.86 -3.22
N GLY A 75 -14.39 -6.09 -4.08
CA GLY A 75 -14.49 -5.49 -5.41
C GLY A 75 -13.68 -6.24 -6.46
N TRP A 76 -13.55 -7.56 -6.35
CA TRP A 76 -12.74 -8.39 -7.26
C TRP A 76 -13.16 -8.25 -8.72
N GLY A 77 -14.46 -8.12 -8.98
CA GLY A 77 -15.00 -7.89 -10.30
C GLY A 77 -14.83 -6.45 -10.80
N GLY A 78 -14.18 -5.54 -10.08
CA GLY A 78 -13.88 -4.16 -10.51
C GLY A 78 -12.78 -4.07 -11.56
N ASN A 79 -12.44 -2.85 -12.00
CA ASN A 79 -11.36 -2.65 -12.99
C ASN A 79 -10.02 -3.18 -12.45
N ASN A 80 -9.63 -2.76 -11.25
CA ASN A 80 -8.39 -3.20 -10.60
C ASN A 80 -8.34 -4.71 -10.37
N GLY A 81 -9.40 -5.29 -9.80
CA GLY A 81 -9.43 -6.72 -9.46
C GLY A 81 -9.38 -7.62 -10.68
N SER A 82 -10.12 -7.29 -11.75
CA SER A 82 -10.05 -8.02 -13.02
C SER A 82 -8.71 -7.84 -13.72
N THR A 83 -8.15 -6.63 -13.72
CA THR A 83 -6.84 -6.34 -14.33
C THR A 83 -5.70 -7.08 -13.63
N LEU A 84 -5.63 -7.04 -12.29
CA LEU A 84 -4.59 -7.74 -11.54
C LEU A 84 -4.65 -9.25 -11.77
N THR A 85 -5.84 -9.83 -11.70
CA THR A 85 -6.05 -11.27 -11.93
C THR A 85 -5.61 -11.66 -13.34
N ALA A 86 -6.00 -10.87 -14.35
CA ALA A 86 -5.61 -11.06 -15.75
C ALA A 86 -4.09 -10.99 -15.95
N VAL A 87 -3.43 -9.97 -15.39
CA VAL A 87 -1.99 -9.76 -15.53
C VAL A 87 -1.19 -10.88 -14.89
N VAL A 88 -1.61 -11.38 -13.72
CA VAL A 88 -0.93 -12.51 -13.08
C VAL A 88 -1.08 -13.79 -13.91
N ILE A 89 -2.28 -14.08 -14.41
CA ILE A 89 -2.49 -15.23 -15.31
C ILE A 89 -1.64 -15.07 -16.58
N ALA A 90 -1.61 -13.88 -17.19
CA ALA A 90 -0.84 -13.64 -18.39
C ALA A 90 0.67 -13.87 -18.20
N ASN A 91 1.23 -13.48 -17.05
CA ASN A 91 2.64 -13.74 -16.72
C ASN A 91 2.88 -15.23 -16.46
N ARG A 92 2.07 -15.86 -15.63
CA ARG A 92 2.18 -17.30 -15.30
C ARG A 92 2.13 -18.20 -16.54
N GLU A 93 1.21 -17.91 -17.46
CA GLU A 93 1.03 -18.71 -18.68
C GLU A 93 1.96 -18.24 -19.83
N GLY A 94 2.83 -17.25 -19.59
CA GLY A 94 3.76 -16.74 -20.59
C GLY A 94 3.10 -16.10 -21.82
N ILE A 95 1.91 -15.51 -21.65
CA ILE A 95 1.10 -14.98 -22.76
C ILE A 95 1.79 -13.77 -23.40
N SER A 96 1.85 -13.81 -24.73
CA SER A 96 2.18 -12.67 -25.59
C SER A 96 1.00 -12.36 -26.51
N TRP A 97 0.80 -11.10 -26.86
CA TRP A 97 -0.28 -10.67 -27.77
C TRP A 97 0.25 -9.65 -28.77
N ALA A 98 -0.40 -9.58 -29.94
CA ALA A 98 -0.04 -8.58 -30.93
C ALA A 98 -0.71 -7.23 -30.59
N THR A 99 0.07 -6.16 -30.54
CA THR A 99 -0.44 -4.79 -30.60
C THR A 99 -0.25 -4.23 -32.00
N LYS A 100 -0.76 -3.02 -32.24
CA LYS A 100 -0.54 -2.32 -33.52
C LYS A 100 0.95 -2.00 -33.77
N GLU A 101 1.79 -1.99 -32.74
CA GLU A 101 3.22 -1.68 -32.82
C GLU A 101 4.13 -2.91 -32.81
N LYS A 102 3.83 -3.90 -31.95
CA LYS A 102 4.71 -5.05 -31.71
C LYS A 102 3.97 -6.20 -31.06
N VAL A 103 4.63 -7.36 -30.99
CA VAL A 103 4.23 -8.39 -30.04
C VAL A 103 4.65 -7.93 -28.64
N GLN A 104 3.70 -7.87 -27.72
CA GLN A 104 3.91 -7.52 -26.32
C GLN A 104 3.95 -8.80 -25.48
N GLN A 105 4.95 -8.90 -24.60
CA GLN A 105 5.04 -9.95 -23.60
C GLN A 105 4.44 -9.45 -22.27
N ALA A 106 3.72 -10.34 -21.57
CA ALA A 106 3.28 -10.08 -20.19
C ALA A 106 4.48 -9.73 -19.29
N ASN A 107 4.27 -8.80 -18.36
CA ASN A 107 5.28 -8.35 -17.40
C ASN A 107 4.59 -7.77 -16.15
N TYR A 108 5.39 -7.38 -15.16
CA TYR A 108 4.96 -6.71 -13.94
C TYR A 108 5.47 -5.25 -13.84
N PHE A 109 5.60 -4.55 -14.97
CA PHE A 109 6.07 -3.16 -14.94
C PHE A 109 5.19 -2.28 -14.04
N GLY A 110 5.85 -1.38 -13.30
CA GLY A 110 5.20 -0.51 -12.31
C GLY A 110 5.16 -1.10 -10.90
N SER A 111 5.45 -2.40 -10.72
CA SER A 111 5.60 -3.03 -9.40
C SER A 111 6.97 -2.76 -8.81
N LEU A 112 7.00 -2.20 -7.61
CA LEU A 112 8.22 -2.01 -6.80
C LEU A 112 8.89 -3.37 -6.55
N THR A 113 8.15 -4.34 -6.04
CA THR A 113 8.73 -5.62 -5.62
C THR A 113 9.27 -6.43 -6.80
N GLN A 114 8.62 -6.35 -7.97
CA GLN A 114 9.00 -7.16 -9.12
C GLN A 114 10.01 -6.50 -10.04
N THR A 115 10.06 -5.16 -10.09
CA THR A 115 10.82 -4.45 -11.13
C THR A 115 11.79 -3.38 -10.62
N ALA A 116 11.68 -2.94 -9.36
CA ALA A 116 12.65 -2.02 -8.81
C ALA A 116 13.97 -2.73 -8.50
N SER A 117 15.04 -1.94 -8.48
CA SER A 117 16.36 -2.35 -8.01
C SER A 117 16.72 -1.64 -6.71
N ILE A 118 17.70 -2.22 -6.02
CA ILE A 118 18.36 -1.65 -4.84
C ILE A 118 19.87 -1.70 -5.03
N ARG A 119 20.58 -0.71 -4.48
CA ARG A 119 22.05 -0.70 -4.48
C ARG A 119 22.53 -1.64 -3.38
N VAL A 120 23.44 -2.55 -3.71
CA VAL A 120 24.03 -3.49 -2.75
C VAL A 120 25.39 -3.02 -2.28
N GLY A 121 26.15 -2.33 -3.14
CA GLY A 121 27.47 -1.81 -2.82
C GLY A 121 28.18 -1.34 -4.09
N SER A 122 29.50 -1.36 -4.06
CA SER A 122 30.35 -1.04 -5.21
C SER A 122 31.36 -2.14 -5.51
N PHE A 123 31.73 -2.27 -6.79
CA PHE A 123 32.78 -3.18 -7.24
C PHE A 123 33.58 -2.50 -8.36
N ASN A 124 34.90 -2.41 -8.18
CA ASN A 124 35.82 -1.75 -9.12
C ASN A 124 35.41 -0.32 -9.50
N GLY A 125 34.89 0.44 -8.53
CA GLY A 125 34.50 1.83 -8.74
C GLY A 125 33.09 2.04 -9.32
N GLU A 126 32.35 0.96 -9.57
CA GLU A 126 31.00 0.99 -10.12
C GLU A 126 29.99 0.55 -9.07
N GLU A 127 28.79 1.14 -9.09
CA GLU A 127 27.69 0.71 -8.24
C GLU A 127 27.09 -0.61 -8.73
N ILE A 128 26.82 -1.51 -7.79
CA ILE A 128 26.21 -2.81 -8.07
C ILE A 128 24.78 -2.82 -7.53
N TYR A 129 23.85 -3.19 -8.40
CA TYR A 129 22.43 -3.24 -8.12
C TYR A 129 21.92 -4.68 -8.14
N ALA A 130 20.84 -4.93 -7.40
CA ALA A 130 20.09 -6.18 -7.43
C ALA A 130 18.57 -5.92 -7.49
N PRO A 131 17.73 -6.88 -7.90
CA PRO A 131 16.29 -6.76 -7.79
C PRO A 131 15.86 -6.47 -6.35
N PHE A 132 14.86 -5.61 -6.15
CA PHE A 132 14.33 -5.30 -4.81
C PHE A 132 13.96 -6.56 -4.03
N LYS A 133 13.28 -7.51 -4.69
CA LYS A 133 12.91 -8.82 -4.13
C LYS A 133 14.08 -9.74 -3.72
N SER A 134 15.33 -9.39 -4.05
CA SER A 134 16.50 -10.17 -3.62
C SER A 134 16.88 -9.90 -2.16
N LEU A 135 16.35 -8.84 -1.54
CA LEU A 135 16.58 -8.54 -0.12
C LEU A 135 16.06 -9.64 0.80
N LEU A 136 14.85 -10.16 0.55
CA LEU A 136 14.23 -11.21 1.35
C LEU A 136 13.37 -12.13 0.46
N PRO A 137 13.22 -13.42 0.81
CA PRO A 137 12.31 -14.33 0.12
C PRO A 137 10.88 -13.77 0.15
N THR A 138 10.29 -13.60 -1.03
CA THR A 138 8.94 -13.06 -1.25
C THR A 138 8.13 -14.03 -2.09
N VAL A 139 6.81 -13.99 -1.93
CA VAL A 139 5.89 -14.78 -2.77
C VAL A 139 6.09 -14.41 -4.23
N ASN A 140 6.21 -15.43 -5.09
CA ASN A 140 6.18 -15.24 -6.53
C ASN A 140 4.74 -14.90 -6.95
N PRO A 141 4.50 -13.75 -7.63
CA PRO A 141 3.16 -13.37 -8.08
C PRO A 141 2.41 -14.46 -8.85
N ASP A 142 3.12 -15.28 -9.63
CA ASP A 142 2.53 -16.34 -10.46
C ASP A 142 1.86 -17.45 -9.63
N ASP A 143 2.26 -17.61 -8.37
CA ASP A 143 1.75 -18.64 -7.46
C ASP A 143 0.53 -18.17 -6.64
N ILE A 144 0.11 -16.91 -6.80
CA ILE A 144 -1.02 -16.33 -6.06
C ILE A 144 -2.33 -16.98 -6.47
N VAL A 145 -3.14 -17.36 -5.48
CA VAL A 145 -4.53 -17.79 -5.67
C VAL A 145 -5.46 -16.60 -5.43
N PHE A 146 -6.08 -16.10 -6.50
CA PHE A 146 -7.06 -15.02 -6.39
C PHE A 146 -8.48 -15.51 -6.06
N GLY A 147 -9.18 -14.68 -5.28
CA GLY A 147 -10.58 -14.80 -4.97
C GLY A 147 -11.14 -13.46 -4.47
N GLY A 148 -12.34 -13.52 -3.90
CA GLY A 148 -12.92 -12.38 -3.22
C GLY A 148 -14.39 -12.15 -3.57
N TRP A 149 -14.83 -10.92 -3.36
CA TRP A 149 -16.24 -10.54 -3.35
C TRP A 149 -16.51 -9.37 -4.30
N ASP A 150 -17.71 -9.32 -4.86
CA ASP A 150 -18.21 -8.14 -5.57
C ASP A 150 -19.74 -8.12 -5.44
N ILE A 151 -20.31 -6.91 -5.35
CA ILE A 151 -21.76 -6.73 -5.35
C ILE A 151 -22.39 -7.10 -6.69
N SER A 152 -21.58 -7.31 -7.74
CA SER A 152 -21.96 -7.87 -9.03
C SER A 152 -21.51 -9.32 -9.18
N ASN A 153 -22.36 -10.19 -9.72
CA ASN A 153 -22.03 -11.58 -10.05
C ASN A 153 -21.35 -11.76 -11.44
N MET A 154 -20.89 -10.67 -12.07
CA MET A 154 -20.21 -10.72 -13.35
C MET A 154 -18.90 -11.50 -13.22
N ASN A 155 -18.69 -12.50 -14.08
CA ASN A 155 -17.41 -13.24 -14.11
C ASN A 155 -16.26 -12.32 -14.53
N LEU A 156 -15.04 -12.73 -14.20
CA LEU A 156 -13.84 -11.91 -14.40
C LEU A 156 -13.49 -11.67 -15.87
N ALA A 157 -13.85 -12.55 -16.80
CA ALA A 157 -13.64 -12.31 -18.23
C ALA A 157 -14.56 -11.19 -18.76
N ASP A 158 -15.82 -11.20 -18.37
CA ASP A 158 -16.76 -10.15 -18.76
C ASP A 158 -16.49 -8.84 -17.98
N ALA A 159 -16.01 -8.94 -16.74
CA ALA A 159 -15.54 -7.79 -15.96
C ALA A 159 -14.34 -7.11 -16.62
N MET A 160 -13.39 -7.88 -17.14
CA MET A 160 -12.24 -7.38 -17.92
C MET A 160 -12.71 -6.63 -19.18
N GLY A 161 -13.68 -7.18 -19.91
CA GLY A 161 -14.29 -6.50 -21.06
C GLY A 161 -15.01 -5.20 -20.68
N ARG A 162 -15.76 -5.21 -19.56
CA ARG A 162 -16.43 -4.01 -19.02
C ARG A 162 -15.43 -2.94 -18.59
N ALA A 163 -14.29 -3.34 -18.03
CA ALA A 163 -13.27 -2.44 -17.51
C ALA A 163 -12.55 -1.65 -18.62
N LYS A 164 -12.43 -2.23 -19.83
CA LYS A 164 -11.78 -1.60 -20.99
C LYS A 164 -10.34 -1.14 -20.73
N VAL A 165 -9.60 -1.97 -19.98
CA VAL A 165 -8.20 -1.68 -19.60
C VAL A 165 -7.22 -2.40 -20.53
N LEU A 166 -7.35 -3.72 -20.65
CA LEU A 166 -6.40 -4.56 -21.39
C LEU A 166 -6.69 -4.57 -22.89
N ASP A 167 -5.66 -4.81 -23.69
CA ASP A 167 -5.78 -4.96 -25.14
C ASP A 167 -6.78 -6.09 -25.50
N ILE A 168 -7.58 -5.88 -26.55
CA ILE A 168 -8.62 -6.82 -26.97
C ILE A 168 -8.07 -8.20 -27.32
N ASP A 169 -6.86 -8.30 -27.90
CA ASP A 169 -6.26 -9.60 -28.21
C ASP A 169 -5.89 -10.34 -26.92
N LEU A 170 -5.28 -9.65 -25.96
CA LEU A 170 -5.00 -10.19 -24.64
C LEU A 170 -6.29 -10.63 -23.92
N GLN A 171 -7.38 -9.86 -24.02
CA GLN A 171 -8.67 -10.24 -23.43
C GLN A 171 -9.21 -11.56 -23.98
N LYS A 172 -9.07 -11.80 -25.30
CA LYS A 172 -9.50 -13.05 -25.94
C LYS A 172 -8.66 -14.23 -25.46
N LEU A 173 -7.35 -14.06 -25.37
CA LEU A 173 -6.41 -15.09 -24.89
C LEU A 173 -6.67 -15.45 -23.43
N LEU A 174 -7.06 -14.48 -22.61
CA LEU A 174 -7.33 -14.68 -21.18
C LEU A 174 -8.73 -15.20 -20.87
N ARG A 175 -9.70 -15.09 -21.79
CA ARG A 175 -11.09 -15.49 -21.55
C ARG A 175 -11.24 -16.92 -21.00
N PRO A 176 -10.59 -17.96 -21.57
CA PRO A 176 -10.72 -19.33 -21.07
C PRO A 176 -10.28 -19.52 -19.60
N TYR A 177 -9.39 -18.65 -19.13
CA TYR A 177 -8.89 -18.70 -17.75
C TYR A 177 -9.83 -17.99 -16.77
N MET A 178 -10.54 -16.96 -17.22
CA MET A 178 -11.25 -16.01 -16.35
C MET A 178 -12.77 -16.15 -16.38
N GLU A 179 -13.36 -16.82 -17.37
CA GLU A 179 -14.82 -16.89 -17.53
C GLU A 179 -15.52 -17.73 -16.43
N HIS A 180 -14.78 -18.61 -15.76
CA HIS A 180 -15.27 -19.41 -14.63
C HIS A 180 -14.96 -18.79 -13.25
N MET A 181 -14.26 -17.65 -13.22
CA MET A 181 -13.96 -16.94 -11.98
C MET A 181 -15.10 -15.96 -11.68
N VAL A 182 -15.96 -16.31 -10.74
CA VAL A 182 -17.13 -15.51 -10.33
C VAL A 182 -16.92 -15.03 -8.89
N PRO A 183 -17.10 -13.72 -8.59
CA PRO A 183 -16.98 -13.20 -7.24
C PRO A 183 -18.04 -13.78 -6.28
N LEU A 184 -17.65 -13.95 -5.02
CA LEU A 184 -18.58 -14.22 -3.93
C LEU A 184 -19.49 -12.99 -3.69
N PRO A 185 -20.68 -13.16 -3.08
CA PRO A 185 -21.57 -12.04 -2.77
C PRO A 185 -20.91 -11.02 -1.82
N GLY A 186 -20.99 -9.72 -2.12
CA GLY A 186 -20.47 -8.66 -1.26
C GLY A 186 -21.50 -8.10 -0.26
N ILE A 187 -21.11 -7.20 0.64
CA ILE A 187 -22.08 -6.33 1.34
C ILE A 187 -22.37 -5.13 0.45
N TYR A 188 -23.66 -4.79 0.33
CA TYR A 188 -24.09 -3.56 -0.29
C TYR A 188 -24.88 -2.73 0.72
N ASP A 189 -24.37 -1.54 1.02
CA ASP A 189 -25.09 -0.52 1.76
C ASP A 189 -25.21 0.73 0.87
N PRO A 190 -26.43 1.08 0.40
CA PRO A 190 -26.63 2.22 -0.50
C PRO A 190 -26.28 3.56 0.14
N ASP A 191 -26.25 3.66 1.47
CA ASP A 191 -25.95 4.92 2.17
C ASP A 191 -24.45 5.22 2.23
N PHE A 192 -23.60 4.22 1.95
CA PHE A 192 -22.15 4.38 1.97
C PHE A 192 -21.53 4.63 0.60
N ILE A 193 -22.20 4.27 -0.50
CA ILE A 193 -21.69 4.45 -1.86
C ILE A 193 -22.66 5.25 -2.74
N THR A 194 -22.23 5.64 -3.93
CA THR A 194 -23.06 6.45 -4.83
C THR A 194 -24.32 5.70 -5.30
N ALA A 195 -25.48 6.38 -5.30
CA ALA A 195 -26.78 5.80 -5.64
C ALA A 195 -26.84 5.09 -7.02
N ASN A 196 -25.97 5.48 -7.97
CA ASN A 196 -25.88 4.86 -9.29
C ASN A 196 -25.37 3.40 -9.27
N GLN A 197 -24.86 2.90 -8.14
CA GLN A 197 -24.41 1.52 -7.99
C GLN A 197 -25.55 0.52 -7.76
N GLY A 198 -26.78 0.98 -7.48
CA GLY A 198 -27.91 0.09 -7.18
C GLY A 198 -28.21 -0.92 -8.31
N SER A 199 -28.08 -0.50 -9.58
CA SER A 199 -28.28 -1.40 -10.73
C SER A 199 -27.19 -2.48 -10.88
N ARG A 200 -26.01 -2.28 -10.29
CA ARG A 200 -24.90 -3.23 -10.30
C ARG A 200 -25.02 -4.28 -9.19
N ALA A 201 -25.70 -3.95 -8.09
CA ALA A 201 -25.78 -4.76 -6.88
C ALA A 201 -26.77 -5.93 -7.04
N ASN A 202 -26.35 -7.01 -7.69
CA ASN A 202 -27.14 -8.23 -7.88
C ASN A 202 -26.57 -9.47 -7.14
N ASN A 203 -25.48 -9.30 -6.39
CA ASN A 203 -24.75 -10.36 -5.70
C ASN A 203 -24.40 -9.92 -4.28
N VAL A 204 -25.38 -9.98 -3.38
CA VAL A 204 -25.29 -9.33 -2.06
C VAL A 204 -25.58 -10.31 -0.92
N ILE A 205 -24.78 -10.26 0.13
CA ILE A 205 -25.04 -10.91 1.42
C ILE A 205 -26.13 -10.16 2.16
N LYS A 206 -27.23 -10.86 2.43
CA LYS A 206 -28.37 -10.34 3.19
C LYS A 206 -28.21 -10.64 4.68
N GLY A 207 -29.04 -9.99 5.50
CA GLY A 207 -29.08 -10.18 6.95
C GLY A 207 -28.56 -8.97 7.71
N THR A 208 -28.45 -9.13 9.01
CA THR A 208 -27.86 -8.17 9.94
C THR A 208 -26.35 -8.04 9.72
N LYS A 209 -25.77 -6.94 10.20
CA LYS A 209 -24.31 -6.69 10.16
C LYS A 209 -23.51 -7.82 10.82
N LYS A 210 -24.02 -8.38 11.92
CA LYS A 210 -23.45 -9.57 12.55
C LYS A 210 -23.44 -10.78 11.62
N GLU A 211 -24.58 -11.09 10.98
CA GLU A 211 -24.68 -12.21 10.05
C GLU A 211 -23.76 -12.03 8.84
N GLN A 212 -23.62 -10.79 8.35
CA GLN A 212 -22.69 -10.44 7.29
C GLN A 212 -21.23 -10.71 7.70
N VAL A 213 -20.80 -10.23 8.87
CA VAL A 213 -19.44 -10.53 9.41
C VAL A 213 -19.21 -12.04 9.54
N GLN A 214 -20.18 -12.78 10.07
CA GLN A 214 -20.07 -14.24 10.19
C GLN A 214 -20.00 -14.94 8.82
N GLN A 215 -20.68 -14.42 7.80
CA GLN A 215 -20.55 -14.96 6.45
C GLN A 215 -19.14 -14.71 5.88
N PHE A 216 -18.54 -13.53 6.07
CA PHE A 216 -17.15 -13.30 5.65
C PHE A 216 -16.14 -14.19 6.37
N ILE A 217 -16.32 -14.40 7.67
CA ILE A 217 -15.48 -15.33 8.43
C ILE A 217 -15.53 -16.73 7.80
N LYS A 218 -16.74 -17.21 7.43
CA LYS A 218 -16.89 -18.50 6.73
C LYS A 218 -16.20 -18.49 5.36
N ASP A 219 -16.33 -17.42 4.60
CA ASP A 219 -15.72 -17.29 3.29
C ASP A 219 -14.18 -17.24 3.38
N ILE A 220 -13.61 -16.51 4.33
CA ILE A 220 -12.15 -16.49 4.60
C ILE A 220 -11.67 -17.89 5.00
N ARG A 221 -12.38 -18.53 5.94
CA ARG A 221 -12.06 -19.91 6.36
C ARG A 221 -12.17 -20.90 5.20
N TYR A 222 -13.12 -20.72 4.28
CA TYR A 222 -13.23 -21.57 3.09
C TYR A 222 -11.93 -21.58 2.25
N TYR A 223 -11.24 -20.44 2.12
CA TYR A 223 -9.93 -20.39 1.47
C TYR A 223 -8.79 -20.99 2.32
N ASN A 224 -8.87 -20.88 3.66
CA ASN A 224 -7.87 -21.42 4.59
C ASN A 224 -7.98 -22.94 4.86
N THR A 225 -9.19 -23.48 5.02
CA THR A 225 -9.41 -24.82 5.61
C THR A 225 -9.82 -25.90 4.60
N GLY A 226 -10.11 -25.54 3.33
CA GLY A 226 -10.10 -26.49 2.21
C GLY A 226 -11.28 -27.46 2.12
N ASP A 227 -12.46 -27.15 2.67
CA ASP A 227 -13.57 -28.13 2.72
C ASP A 227 -14.17 -28.53 1.34
N PHE A 228 -13.85 -27.88 0.22
CA PHE A 228 -14.14 -28.43 -1.11
C PHE A 228 -13.08 -28.04 -2.17
N LYS A 229 -12.47 -29.06 -2.79
CA LYS A 229 -11.43 -29.07 -3.86
C LYS A 229 -10.02 -28.66 -3.39
N GLU A 230 -9.11 -29.65 -3.35
CA GLU A 230 -7.66 -29.52 -3.05
C GLU A 230 -6.93 -28.39 -3.79
N GLN A 231 -7.48 -27.89 -4.91
CA GLN A 231 -6.86 -26.89 -5.78
C GLN A 231 -6.70 -25.50 -5.14
N LYS A 232 -7.56 -25.09 -4.19
CA LYS A 232 -7.57 -23.73 -3.63
C LYS A 232 -6.99 -23.58 -2.22
N LYS A 233 -6.43 -24.66 -1.63
CA LYS A 233 -5.79 -24.58 -0.32
C LYS A 233 -4.59 -23.63 -0.39
N VAL A 234 -4.59 -22.62 0.46
CA VAL A 234 -3.51 -21.64 0.66
C VAL A 234 -3.02 -21.70 2.10
N ASP A 235 -1.77 -21.33 2.34
CA ASP A 235 -1.17 -21.34 3.68
C ASP A 235 -1.43 -20.02 4.43
N ARG A 236 -1.54 -18.91 3.70
CA ARG A 236 -1.89 -17.59 4.22
C ARG A 236 -2.86 -16.88 3.29
N VAL A 237 -3.66 -15.99 3.86
CA VAL A 237 -4.58 -15.11 3.13
C VAL A 237 -4.24 -13.65 3.47
N VAL A 238 -4.31 -12.79 2.47
CA VAL A 238 -4.38 -11.33 2.62
C VAL A 238 -5.67 -10.84 1.98
N VAL A 239 -6.40 -9.97 2.68
CA VAL A 239 -7.62 -9.34 2.16
C VAL A 239 -7.32 -7.89 1.82
N LEU A 240 -7.76 -7.45 0.63
CA LEU A 240 -7.57 -6.07 0.19
C LEU A 240 -8.87 -5.48 -0.34
N TRP A 241 -9.22 -4.29 0.14
CA TRP A 241 -10.32 -3.50 -0.38
C TRP A 241 -9.92 -2.72 -1.63
N THR A 242 -10.52 -3.07 -2.76
CA THR A 242 -10.42 -2.31 -4.03
C THR A 242 -11.80 -2.04 -4.64
N ALA A 243 -12.84 -2.04 -3.81
CA ALA A 243 -14.20 -1.75 -4.22
C ALA A 243 -14.44 -0.24 -4.37
N ASN A 244 -15.70 0.15 -4.57
CA ASN A 244 -16.08 1.55 -4.63
C ASN A 244 -15.64 2.31 -3.36
N THR A 245 -15.19 3.55 -3.54
CA THR A 245 -14.97 4.47 -2.44
C THR A 245 -16.27 4.70 -1.68
N GLU A 246 -16.25 4.46 -0.38
CA GLU A 246 -17.34 4.80 0.52
C GLU A 246 -17.22 6.25 0.99
N ARG A 247 -18.33 6.84 1.49
CA ARG A 247 -18.24 8.06 2.30
C ARG A 247 -17.51 7.75 3.62
N TYR A 248 -17.07 8.80 4.31
CA TYR A 248 -16.57 8.62 5.68
C TYR A 248 -17.71 8.22 6.64
N SER A 249 -17.37 7.35 7.57
CA SER A 249 -18.15 7.07 8.77
C SER A 249 -17.89 8.15 9.81
N ASN A 250 -18.92 8.59 10.52
CA ASN A 250 -18.77 9.45 11.69
C ASN A 250 -18.13 8.67 12.84
N VAL A 251 -17.13 9.27 13.49
CA VAL A 251 -16.54 8.73 14.73
C VAL A 251 -17.31 9.29 15.91
N VAL A 252 -18.01 8.43 16.66
CA VAL A 252 -18.94 8.83 17.72
C VAL A 252 -18.67 8.04 18.99
N VAL A 253 -18.57 8.76 20.11
CA VAL A 253 -18.40 8.18 21.45
C VAL A 253 -19.59 7.26 21.79
N GLY A 254 -19.32 6.04 22.22
CA GLY A 254 -20.35 5.04 22.50
C GLY A 254 -20.81 4.23 21.28
N LEU A 255 -20.26 4.52 20.09
CA LEU A 255 -20.64 3.85 18.84
C LEU A 255 -19.47 3.07 18.23
N ASN A 256 -18.35 3.73 17.96
CA ASN A 256 -17.22 3.15 17.22
C ASN A 256 -15.84 3.71 17.66
N ASP A 257 -15.82 4.37 18.81
CA ASP A 257 -14.66 4.96 19.46
C ASP A 257 -13.79 3.94 20.21
N THR A 258 -14.38 2.86 20.72
CA THR A 258 -13.66 1.74 21.35
C THR A 258 -14.03 0.41 20.71
N MET A 259 -13.20 -0.61 20.92
CA MET A 259 -13.47 -1.96 20.45
C MET A 259 -14.81 -2.49 20.98
N GLU A 260 -15.11 -2.33 22.27
CA GLU A 260 -16.36 -2.81 22.86
C GLU A 260 -17.58 -2.13 22.23
N ASN A 261 -17.50 -0.80 22.05
CA ASN A 261 -18.58 -0.03 21.44
C ASN A 261 -18.79 -0.44 19.99
N LEU A 262 -17.71 -0.61 19.21
CA LEU A 262 -17.77 -1.06 17.82
C LEU A 262 -18.45 -2.43 17.72
N MET A 263 -18.03 -3.41 18.52
CA MET A 263 -18.63 -4.75 18.50
C MET A 263 -20.10 -4.73 18.93
N ALA A 264 -20.44 -3.95 19.96
CA ALA A 264 -21.84 -3.78 20.39
C ALA A 264 -22.69 -3.09 19.31
N SER A 265 -22.13 -2.16 18.54
CA SER A 265 -22.80 -1.49 17.42
C SER A 265 -23.08 -2.42 16.25
N VAL A 266 -22.19 -3.37 15.97
CA VAL A 266 -22.44 -4.46 15.00
C VAL A 266 -23.62 -5.32 15.45
N GLU A 267 -23.68 -5.68 16.75
CA GLU A 267 -24.77 -6.47 17.33
C GLU A 267 -26.12 -5.73 17.28
N ARG A 268 -26.11 -4.42 17.52
CA ARG A 268 -27.31 -3.56 17.41
C ARG A 268 -27.66 -3.16 15.97
N ASN A 269 -26.88 -3.59 14.98
CA ASN A 269 -27.08 -3.28 13.56
C ASN A 269 -27.09 -1.76 13.27
N GLU A 270 -26.24 -1.01 13.97
CA GLU A 270 -26.17 0.46 13.89
C GLU A 270 -25.82 0.95 12.48
N ALA A 271 -26.51 1.98 11.97
CA ALA A 271 -26.39 2.45 10.59
C ALA A 271 -24.97 2.90 10.23
N GLU A 272 -24.27 3.59 11.14
CA GLU A 272 -22.96 4.22 10.90
C GLU A 272 -21.77 3.24 10.99
N ILE A 273 -22.01 1.96 10.68
CA ILE A 273 -20.98 0.93 10.52
C ILE A 273 -20.94 0.54 9.05
N SER A 274 -19.87 0.94 8.35
CA SER A 274 -19.74 0.75 6.91
C SER A 274 -19.48 -0.72 6.52
N PRO A 275 -19.80 -1.11 5.29
CA PRO A 275 -19.38 -2.40 4.74
C PRO A 275 -17.88 -2.66 4.89
N SER A 276 -17.01 -1.69 4.56
CA SER A 276 -15.55 -1.83 4.73
C SER A 276 -15.14 -2.13 6.19
N THR A 277 -15.83 -1.53 7.16
CA THR A 277 -15.60 -1.81 8.59
C THR A 277 -15.94 -3.26 8.92
N LEU A 278 -17.05 -3.80 8.38
CA LEU A 278 -17.47 -5.20 8.61
C LEU A 278 -16.48 -6.20 8.01
N PHE A 279 -15.97 -5.94 6.80
CA PHE A 279 -14.91 -6.75 6.20
C PHE A 279 -13.64 -6.74 7.07
N SER A 280 -13.22 -5.57 7.54
CA SER A 280 -12.02 -5.45 8.36
C SER A 280 -12.17 -6.15 9.72
N ILE A 281 -13.35 -6.04 10.37
CA ILE A 281 -13.66 -6.79 11.60
C ILE A 281 -13.52 -8.30 11.36
N ALA A 282 -14.09 -8.83 10.28
CA ALA A 282 -14.00 -10.25 9.95
C ALA A 282 -12.53 -10.71 9.77
N CYS A 283 -11.71 -9.90 9.09
CA CYS A 283 -10.31 -10.20 8.87
C CYS A 283 -9.51 -10.20 10.18
N VAL A 284 -9.69 -9.16 11.02
CA VAL A 284 -8.99 -9.05 12.31
C VAL A 284 -9.39 -10.17 13.28
N LEU A 285 -10.66 -10.58 13.28
CA LEU A 285 -11.12 -11.72 14.09
C LEU A 285 -10.50 -13.06 13.65
N GLU A 286 -10.17 -13.20 12.37
CA GLU A 286 -9.49 -14.38 11.80
C GLU A 286 -7.96 -14.23 11.75
N ASN A 287 -7.41 -13.14 12.29
CA ASN A 287 -5.99 -12.80 12.20
C ASN A 287 -5.45 -12.82 10.76
N VAL A 288 -6.28 -12.34 9.83
CA VAL A 288 -5.97 -12.15 8.41
C VAL A 288 -5.67 -10.67 8.18
N PRO A 289 -4.53 -10.33 7.58
CA PRO A 289 -4.23 -8.95 7.24
C PRO A 289 -5.29 -8.30 6.35
N PHE A 290 -5.62 -7.04 6.64
CA PHE A 290 -6.59 -6.26 5.86
C PHE A 290 -6.02 -4.93 5.38
N ILE A 291 -6.04 -4.73 4.06
CA ILE A 291 -5.52 -3.52 3.42
C ILE A 291 -6.67 -2.71 2.82
N ASN A 292 -6.78 -1.44 3.19
CA ASN A 292 -7.73 -0.50 2.60
C ASN A 292 -7.10 0.25 1.43
N GLY A 293 -7.43 -0.16 0.20
CA GLY A 293 -6.99 0.48 -1.03
C GLY A 293 -7.81 1.71 -1.44
N SER A 294 -8.77 2.14 -0.62
CA SER A 294 -9.68 3.26 -0.89
C SER A 294 -9.60 4.31 0.22
N PRO A 295 -10.12 5.54 0.00
CA PRO A 295 -9.86 6.65 0.91
C PRO A 295 -10.82 6.76 2.09
N GLN A 296 -11.89 5.95 2.18
CA GLN A 296 -12.78 6.01 3.34
C GLN A 296 -12.04 5.65 4.63
N ASN A 297 -12.46 6.20 5.75
CA ASN A 297 -11.89 5.97 7.09
C ASN A 297 -12.35 4.63 7.68
N THR A 298 -12.07 3.52 6.99
CA THR A 298 -12.40 2.16 7.44
C THR A 298 -11.88 1.91 8.86
N PHE A 299 -10.64 2.33 9.13
CA PHE A 299 -9.94 2.14 10.40
C PHE A 299 -10.33 3.17 11.46
N ILE A 300 -11.60 3.15 11.87
CA ILE A 300 -12.10 3.92 13.02
C ILE A 300 -11.45 3.45 14.33
N PRO A 301 -11.42 4.29 15.39
CA PRO A 301 -10.65 4.00 16.60
C PRO A 301 -10.91 2.63 17.23
N GLY A 302 -12.17 2.20 17.33
CA GLY A 302 -12.50 0.88 17.88
C GLY A 302 -11.97 -0.30 17.04
N LEU A 303 -11.79 -0.12 15.74
CA LEU A 303 -11.20 -1.13 14.85
C LEU A 303 -9.67 -1.16 14.98
N ILE A 304 -9.03 -0.01 15.16
CA ILE A 304 -7.59 0.06 15.45
C ILE A 304 -7.30 -0.65 16.78
N GLU A 305 -8.11 -0.39 17.81
CA GLU A 305 -8.01 -1.06 19.10
C GLU A 305 -8.18 -2.59 18.97
N LEU A 306 -9.19 -3.03 18.21
CA LEU A 306 -9.39 -4.46 17.91
C LEU A 306 -8.16 -5.09 17.22
N ALA A 307 -7.59 -4.41 16.23
CA ALA A 307 -6.40 -4.87 15.51
C ALA A 307 -5.16 -4.96 16.41
N ILE A 308 -4.99 -3.97 17.30
CA ILE A 308 -3.91 -3.97 18.31
C ILE A 308 -4.09 -5.14 19.27
N GLN A 309 -5.29 -5.34 19.83
CA GLN A 309 -5.55 -6.43 20.77
C GLN A 309 -5.33 -7.81 20.13
N ARG A 310 -5.72 -7.97 18.86
CA ARG A 310 -5.56 -9.23 18.12
C ARG A 310 -4.19 -9.41 17.47
N ASN A 311 -3.35 -8.38 17.50
CA ASN A 311 -2.08 -8.34 16.77
C ASN A 311 -2.23 -8.68 15.27
N SER A 312 -3.30 -8.19 14.65
CA SER A 312 -3.63 -8.44 13.24
C SER A 312 -3.28 -7.23 12.39
N LEU A 313 -2.55 -7.43 11.30
CA LEU A 313 -2.09 -6.34 10.45
C LEU A 313 -3.26 -5.62 9.75
N ILE A 314 -3.22 -4.29 9.79
CA ILE A 314 -4.08 -3.40 9.03
C ILE A 314 -3.23 -2.33 8.34
N GLY A 315 -3.57 -1.99 7.10
CA GLY A 315 -2.81 -1.02 6.31
C GLY A 315 -3.67 -0.26 5.31
N GLY A 316 -3.24 0.92 4.90
CA GLY A 316 -4.04 1.85 4.10
C GLY A 316 -3.54 3.28 4.29
N ASP A 317 -4.21 4.32 3.82
CA ASP A 317 -5.45 4.32 3.01
C ASP A 317 -5.20 4.89 1.60
N ASP A 318 -6.00 4.41 0.63
CA ASP A 318 -6.04 4.83 -0.78
C ASP A 318 -4.74 4.58 -1.60
N PHE A 319 -4.82 3.91 -2.75
CA PHE A 319 -3.62 3.62 -3.55
C PHE A 319 -2.88 4.87 -4.02
N LYS A 320 -1.57 4.99 -3.78
CA LYS A 320 -0.75 6.10 -4.28
C LYS A 320 -0.35 5.87 -5.75
N SER A 321 -1.32 5.99 -6.67
CA SER A 321 -1.09 5.92 -8.12
C SER A 321 -0.84 7.31 -8.76
N GLY A 322 -0.24 7.30 -9.96
CA GLY A 322 -0.20 8.42 -10.92
C GLY A 322 0.09 9.80 -10.32
N GLN A 323 -0.95 10.63 -10.23
CA GLN A 323 -0.86 12.04 -9.82
C GLN A 323 -0.29 12.23 -8.42
N THR A 324 -0.85 11.56 -7.40
CA THR A 324 -0.42 11.77 -6.01
C THR A 324 1.00 11.26 -5.78
N LYS A 325 1.38 10.16 -6.45
CA LYS A 325 2.75 9.64 -6.41
C LYS A 325 3.76 10.68 -6.93
N MET A 326 3.47 11.31 -8.07
CA MET A 326 4.29 12.40 -8.61
C MET A 326 4.28 13.63 -7.70
N LYS A 327 3.12 14.02 -7.16
CA LYS A 327 3.00 15.15 -6.21
C LYS A 327 3.89 14.95 -4.97
N SER A 328 3.89 13.77 -4.37
CA SER A 328 4.73 13.45 -3.21
C SER A 328 6.25 13.44 -3.48
N VAL A 329 6.66 13.44 -4.75
CA VAL A 329 8.07 13.61 -5.16
C VAL A 329 8.35 15.09 -5.42
N LEU A 330 7.48 15.74 -6.21
CA LEU A 330 7.68 17.13 -6.62
C LEU A 330 7.63 18.07 -5.43
N VAL A 331 6.69 17.92 -4.51
CA VAL A 331 6.59 18.83 -3.35
C VAL A 331 7.77 18.66 -2.40
N ASP A 332 8.28 17.44 -2.17
CA ASP A 332 9.49 17.21 -1.36
C ASP A 332 10.72 17.89 -1.99
N PHE A 333 10.88 17.76 -3.30
CA PHE A 333 11.92 18.45 -4.08
C PHE A 333 11.77 19.97 -4.01
N LEU A 334 10.54 20.45 -4.19
CA LEU A 334 10.21 21.87 -4.26
C LEU A 334 10.32 22.56 -2.89
N VAL A 335 9.89 21.95 -1.79
CA VAL A 335 10.08 22.49 -0.42
C VAL A 335 11.56 22.44 0.00
N GLY A 336 12.30 21.43 -0.45
CA GLY A 336 13.77 21.43 -0.37
C GLY A 336 14.43 22.61 -1.12
N ALA A 337 13.71 23.22 -2.07
CA ALA A 337 14.12 24.39 -2.87
C ALA A 337 13.37 25.72 -2.55
N GLY A 338 12.25 25.62 -1.81
CA GLY A 338 11.37 26.61 -1.18
C GLY A 338 10.23 27.30 -1.97
N ASN A 339 8.93 26.98 -1.73
CA ASN A 339 7.76 27.60 -2.43
C ASN A 339 6.30 27.25 -1.96
N ASN A 340 5.22 27.93 -2.46
CA ASN A 340 3.79 27.84 -2.02
C ASN A 340 2.74 28.01 -3.19
N ASP A 341 1.53 27.36 -3.24
CA ASP A 341 0.50 27.45 -4.36
C ASP A 341 -1.03 27.26 -4.00
N GLY A 342 -2.08 27.05 -4.93
CA GLY A 342 -3.62 26.98 -4.78
C GLY A 342 -4.75 26.58 -5.83
N MET A 343 -5.97 26.04 -5.38
CA MET A 343 -7.44 26.39 -5.71
C MET A 343 -8.51 25.58 -6.66
N ASN A 344 -9.69 25.05 -6.14
CA ASN A 344 -11.10 24.49 -6.46
C ASN A 344 -11.66 23.08 -6.99
N LEU A 345 -12.97 22.68 -6.75
CA LEU A 345 -13.61 21.30 -6.55
C LEU A 345 -14.77 20.75 -7.49
N SER A 346 -15.24 19.47 -7.32
CA SER A 346 -16.69 19.04 -7.47
C SER A 346 -17.11 17.58 -7.06
N ALA A 347 -18.25 17.45 -6.34
CA ALA A 347 -19.11 16.26 -5.99
C ALA A 347 -19.07 15.74 -4.52
N PRO A 348 -19.75 16.37 -3.55
CA PRO A 348 -19.29 16.53 -2.16
C PRO A 348 -18.83 15.29 -1.39
N GLN A 349 -19.67 14.28 -1.11
CA GLN A 349 -19.40 13.34 0.00
C GLN A 349 -18.34 12.26 -0.28
N THR A 350 -18.41 11.56 -1.41
CA THR A 350 -17.39 10.56 -1.79
C THR A 350 -16.15 11.22 -2.40
N PHE A 351 -16.32 12.37 -3.04
CA PHE A 351 -15.20 13.23 -3.40
C PHE A 351 -14.45 13.71 -2.17
N ARG A 352 -15.14 14.07 -1.07
CA ARG A 352 -14.51 14.54 0.17
C ARG A 352 -13.47 13.54 0.70
N SER A 353 -13.78 12.24 0.63
CA SER A 353 -12.82 11.19 0.99
C SER A 353 -11.56 11.23 0.12
N LYS A 354 -11.73 11.35 -1.21
CA LYS A 354 -10.60 11.49 -2.16
C LYS A 354 -9.88 12.84 -2.04
N GLU A 355 -10.59 13.89 -1.69
CA GLU A 355 -10.05 15.24 -1.49
C GLU A 355 -9.11 15.22 -0.29
N ILE A 356 -9.58 14.74 0.88
CA ILE A 356 -8.76 14.65 2.10
C ILE A 356 -7.47 13.87 1.86
N SER A 357 -7.56 12.65 1.34
CA SER A 357 -6.37 11.79 1.11
C SER A 357 -5.38 12.36 0.08
N LYS A 358 -5.85 13.19 -0.86
CA LYS A 358 -4.98 13.85 -1.87
C LYS A 358 -4.44 15.19 -1.41
N SER A 359 -5.13 15.86 -0.50
CA SER A 359 -4.72 17.16 0.05
C SER A 359 -3.63 17.00 1.10
N ASN A 360 -3.81 16.07 2.03
CA ASN A 360 -2.93 15.91 3.19
C ASN A 360 -1.49 15.44 2.85
N VAL A 361 -1.22 15.08 1.59
CA VAL A 361 0.09 14.55 1.15
C VAL A 361 1.23 15.58 1.22
N VAL A 362 0.92 16.85 1.46
CA VAL A 362 1.90 17.96 1.53
C VAL A 362 2.15 18.47 2.94
N ASP A 363 1.29 18.11 3.91
CA ASP A 363 1.25 18.74 5.24
C ASP A 363 2.56 18.56 6.02
N ASP A 364 3.15 17.37 5.98
CA ASP A 364 4.41 17.04 6.66
C ASP A 364 5.61 17.76 6.03
N MET A 365 5.58 18.00 4.72
CA MET A 365 6.63 18.73 4.01
C MET A 365 6.60 20.20 4.38
N VAL A 366 5.42 20.82 4.37
CA VAL A 366 5.21 22.23 4.79
C VAL A 366 5.65 22.43 6.24
N ALA A 367 5.17 21.59 7.15
CA ALA A 367 5.51 21.66 8.57
C ALA A 367 7.01 21.45 8.86
N SER A 368 7.76 20.82 7.94
CA SER A 368 9.19 20.56 8.11
C SER A 368 10.08 21.79 7.92
N ASN A 369 9.57 22.89 7.35
CA ASN A 369 10.38 24.05 6.99
C ASN A 369 9.78 25.38 7.50
N GLY A 370 10.09 25.71 8.76
CA GLY A 370 9.70 26.97 9.39
C GLY A 370 10.46 28.22 8.90
N ILE A 371 11.32 28.12 7.87
CA ILE A 371 11.93 29.28 7.21
C ILE A 371 11.02 29.79 6.08
N LEU A 372 10.35 28.87 5.39
CA LEU A 372 9.51 29.17 4.24
C LEU A 372 8.05 29.40 4.62
N TYR A 373 7.59 28.72 5.66
CA TYR A 373 6.22 28.74 6.10
C TYR A 373 6.16 29.14 7.56
N GLU A 374 5.33 30.13 7.87
CA GLU A 374 4.98 30.46 9.24
C GLU A 374 4.19 29.32 9.91
N PRO A 375 4.10 29.27 11.25
CA PRO A 375 3.28 28.28 11.92
C PRO A 375 1.83 28.29 11.42
N VAL A 376 1.34 27.13 10.98
CA VAL A 376 -0.03 26.95 10.43
C VAL A 376 -0.22 27.57 9.03
N GLU A 377 0.84 28.11 8.41
CA GLU A 377 0.78 28.49 7.01
C GLU A 377 0.74 27.24 6.12
N HIS A 378 -0.12 27.28 5.11
CA HIS A 378 -0.21 26.25 4.08
C HIS A 378 -0.31 26.91 2.70
N PRO A 379 0.16 26.22 1.64
CA PRO A 379 -0.28 26.55 0.29
C PRO A 379 -1.80 26.45 0.25
N ASP A 380 -2.41 27.38 -0.47
CA ASP A 380 -3.67 27.05 -1.09
C ASP A 380 -3.50 25.65 -1.77
N HIS A 381 -4.49 24.78 -1.67
CA HIS A 381 -4.31 23.47 -2.30
C HIS A 381 -5.62 22.93 -2.75
N VAL A 382 -5.64 22.51 -4.01
CA VAL A 382 -6.83 21.90 -4.53
C VAL A 382 -6.66 20.66 -5.36
N VAL A 383 -7.74 19.90 -5.26
CA VAL A 383 -8.00 18.70 -5.99
C VAL A 383 -9.35 18.87 -6.71
N VAL A 384 -9.34 18.76 -8.05
CA VAL A 384 -10.57 18.55 -8.85
C VAL A 384 -10.66 17.08 -9.25
N ILE A 385 -11.85 16.49 -9.18
CA ILE A 385 -12.16 15.24 -9.89
C ILE A 385 -13.46 15.45 -10.70
N LYS A 386 -13.39 15.22 -12.02
CA LYS A 386 -14.54 15.28 -12.92
C LYS A 386 -14.74 13.93 -13.58
N TYR A 387 -16.00 13.47 -13.65
CA TYR A 387 -16.35 12.28 -14.41
C TYR A 387 -16.52 12.65 -15.88
N VAL A 388 -15.62 12.15 -16.73
CA VAL A 388 -15.64 12.35 -18.18
C VAL A 388 -15.74 10.97 -18.83
N PRO A 389 -16.95 10.50 -19.22
CA PRO A 389 -17.14 9.13 -19.70
C PRO A 389 -16.23 8.73 -20.87
N TYR A 390 -15.87 9.69 -21.72
CA TYR A 390 -15.11 9.44 -22.95
C TYR A 390 -13.71 8.86 -22.70
N VAL A 391 -13.05 9.25 -21.60
CA VAL A 391 -11.66 8.81 -21.34
C VAL A 391 -11.59 7.44 -20.66
N ALA A 392 -12.72 6.90 -20.19
CA ALA A 392 -12.79 5.61 -19.49
C ALA A 392 -11.72 5.46 -18.39
N ASP A 393 -10.88 4.42 -18.42
CA ASP A 393 -9.81 4.16 -17.45
C ASP A 393 -8.58 5.09 -17.60
N SER A 394 -8.47 5.78 -18.74
CA SER A 394 -7.37 6.69 -19.10
C SER A 394 -7.54 8.06 -18.43
N LYS A 395 -7.41 8.07 -17.09
CA LYS A 395 -7.48 9.28 -16.27
C LYS A 395 -6.49 10.34 -16.78
N ARG A 396 -6.96 11.59 -16.85
CA ARG A 396 -6.10 12.76 -17.07
C ARG A 396 -5.83 13.46 -15.75
N ALA A 397 -4.57 13.76 -15.47
CA ALA A 397 -4.15 14.62 -14.38
C ALA A 397 -3.53 15.89 -14.96
N MET A 398 -3.99 17.02 -14.48
CA MET A 398 -3.45 18.34 -14.82
C MET A 398 -3.15 19.01 -13.50
N ASP A 399 -1.90 19.38 -13.31
CA ASP A 399 -1.39 19.96 -12.08
C ASP A 399 -0.60 21.22 -12.46
N GLU A 400 -0.82 22.30 -11.72
CA GLU A 400 -0.01 23.51 -11.78
C GLU A 400 0.62 23.67 -10.40
N TYR A 401 1.92 23.98 -10.38
CA TYR A 401 2.69 24.29 -9.18
C TYR A 401 3.34 25.64 -9.40
N THR A 402 2.75 26.69 -8.82
CA THR A 402 3.36 28.02 -8.73
C THR A 402 4.16 28.13 -7.45
N SER A 403 5.24 28.89 -7.49
CA SER A 403 6.26 28.85 -6.46
C SER A 403 6.95 30.20 -6.35
N GLU A 404 6.95 30.81 -5.17
CA GLU A 404 7.81 31.98 -4.92
C GLU A 404 9.27 31.54 -4.82
N ILE A 405 10.17 32.30 -5.45
CA ILE A 405 11.61 32.02 -5.47
C ILE A 405 12.39 33.30 -5.13
N PHE A 406 13.73 33.23 -5.20
CA PHE A 406 14.64 34.29 -4.80
C PHE A 406 14.22 35.69 -5.29
N MET A 407 14.27 36.67 -4.38
CA MET A 407 13.95 38.09 -4.63
C MET A 407 12.52 38.35 -5.13
N GLY A 408 11.55 37.54 -4.71
CA GLY A 408 10.13 37.69 -5.08
C GLY A 408 9.83 37.23 -6.52
N GLY A 409 10.75 36.50 -7.15
CA GLY A 409 10.50 35.84 -8.42
C GLY A 409 9.44 34.74 -8.29
N LYS A 410 8.91 34.27 -9.41
CA LYS A 410 8.01 33.11 -9.46
C LYS A 410 8.52 32.05 -10.42
N SER A 411 8.38 30.79 -10.02
CA SER A 411 8.53 29.61 -10.86
C SER A 411 7.16 28.94 -11.00
N THR A 412 6.81 28.49 -12.19
CA THR A 412 5.55 27.78 -12.44
C THR A 412 5.82 26.52 -13.25
N ILE A 413 5.36 25.37 -12.74
CA ILE A 413 5.43 24.08 -13.40
C ILE A 413 4.02 23.65 -13.75
N VAL A 414 3.74 23.48 -15.05
CA VAL A 414 2.48 22.91 -15.54
C VAL A 414 2.74 21.49 -16.01
N LEU A 415 2.02 20.53 -15.44
CA LEU A 415 2.17 19.11 -15.72
C LEU A 415 0.85 18.51 -16.22
N HIS A 416 0.93 17.77 -17.32
CA HIS A 416 -0.15 16.93 -17.81
C HIS A 416 0.29 15.47 -17.81
N ASN A 417 -0.45 14.61 -17.12
CA ASN A 417 -0.19 13.18 -17.02
C ASN A 417 -1.40 12.36 -17.51
N THR A 418 -1.15 11.44 -18.44
CA THR A 418 -2.14 10.45 -18.89
C THR A 418 -1.88 9.16 -18.14
N CYS A 419 -2.81 8.80 -17.27
CA CYS A 419 -2.71 7.66 -16.38
C CYS A 419 -3.74 6.61 -16.79
N GLU A 420 -3.31 5.47 -17.31
CA GLU A 420 -4.15 4.26 -17.34
C GLU A 420 -4.27 3.75 -15.90
N ASP A 421 -5.33 4.17 -15.21
CA ASP A 421 -5.38 4.15 -13.73
C ASP A 421 -5.31 2.73 -13.18
N SER A 422 -5.98 1.76 -13.83
CA SER A 422 -5.93 0.35 -13.44
C SER A 422 -4.57 -0.30 -13.70
N LEU A 423 -3.87 0.09 -14.77
CA LEU A 423 -2.52 -0.40 -15.06
C LEU A 423 -1.48 0.18 -14.09
N LEU A 424 -1.74 1.34 -13.48
CA LEU A 424 -0.93 1.89 -12.40
C LEU A 424 -1.31 1.32 -11.02
N ALA A 425 -2.59 1.02 -10.78
CA ALA A 425 -3.08 0.52 -9.50
C ALA A 425 -2.84 -0.98 -9.30
N ALA A 426 -3.00 -1.82 -10.33
CA ALA A 426 -2.79 -3.26 -10.25
C ALA A 426 -1.40 -3.66 -9.68
N PRO A 427 -0.27 -3.09 -10.15
CA PRO A 427 1.04 -3.39 -9.56
C PRO A 427 1.18 -2.88 -8.12
N ILE A 428 0.51 -1.79 -7.74
CA ILE A 428 0.48 -1.31 -6.35
C ILE A 428 -0.26 -2.30 -5.45
N ILE A 429 -1.39 -2.84 -5.92
CA ILE A 429 -2.14 -3.89 -5.19
C ILE A 429 -1.25 -5.12 -5.01
N LEU A 430 -0.53 -5.54 -6.06
CA LEU A 430 0.41 -6.64 -5.99
C LEU A 430 1.51 -6.39 -4.93
N ASP A 431 2.14 -5.22 -4.97
CA ASP A 431 3.18 -4.87 -3.98
C ASP A 431 2.63 -4.83 -2.55
N LEU A 432 1.42 -4.29 -2.36
CA LEU A 432 0.77 -4.21 -1.06
C LEU A 432 0.59 -5.60 -0.45
N VAL A 433 0.00 -6.55 -1.18
CA VAL A 433 -0.25 -7.90 -0.64
C VAL A 433 1.02 -8.70 -0.42
N LEU A 434 2.06 -8.49 -1.23
CA LEU A 434 3.36 -9.15 -1.08
C LEU A 434 4.15 -8.61 0.13
N LEU A 435 4.17 -7.29 0.32
CA LEU A 435 4.84 -6.67 1.45
C LEU A 435 4.13 -6.94 2.77
N ASP A 436 2.79 -6.98 2.74
CA ASP A 436 1.98 -7.30 3.91
C ASP A 436 2.17 -8.77 4.32
N GLU A 437 2.16 -9.72 3.37
CA GLU A 437 2.56 -11.11 3.62
C GLU A 437 3.97 -11.18 4.22
N LEU A 438 4.96 -10.56 3.59
CA LEU A 438 6.35 -10.57 4.07
C LEU A 438 6.46 -10.01 5.49
N SER A 439 5.72 -8.95 5.80
CA SER A 439 5.70 -8.33 7.13
C SER A 439 5.22 -9.29 8.21
N THR A 440 4.31 -10.22 7.89
CA THR A 440 3.86 -11.26 8.82
C THR A 440 4.90 -12.35 9.12
N ARG A 441 6.04 -12.36 8.42
CA ARG A 441 7.17 -13.27 8.62
C ARG A 441 8.37 -12.61 9.31
N ILE A 442 8.33 -11.29 9.49
CA ILE A 442 9.39 -10.53 10.14
C ILE A 442 9.03 -10.34 11.62
N GLN A 443 9.98 -10.70 12.47
CA GLN A 443 9.93 -10.47 13.90
C GLN A 443 11.16 -9.69 14.33
N LEU A 444 11.00 -8.87 15.36
CA LEU A 444 12.08 -8.10 15.95
C LEU A 444 11.95 -8.06 17.47
N LYS A 445 13.06 -7.73 18.13
CA LYS A 445 13.10 -7.32 19.54
C LYS A 445 14.21 -6.32 19.73
N ALA A 446 13.99 -5.33 20.60
CA ALA A 446 15.03 -4.41 21.03
C ALA A 446 15.92 -5.06 22.12
N GLU A 447 17.11 -4.50 22.30
CA GLU A 447 17.97 -4.87 23.43
C GLU A 447 17.25 -4.68 24.78
N GLY A 448 17.31 -5.71 25.62
CA GLY A 448 16.59 -5.75 26.89
C GLY A 448 15.19 -6.37 26.82
N GLU A 449 14.64 -6.58 25.62
CA GLU A 449 13.36 -7.29 25.45
C GLU A 449 13.57 -8.81 25.47
N GLY A 450 12.71 -9.51 26.21
CA GLY A 450 12.83 -10.96 26.42
C GLY A 450 12.26 -11.83 25.29
N LYS A 451 11.46 -11.27 24.37
CA LYS A 451 10.74 -12.03 23.33
C LYS A 451 10.67 -11.24 22.02
N PHE A 452 10.79 -11.97 20.92
CA PHE A 452 10.48 -11.47 19.58
C PHE A 452 8.98 -11.17 19.47
N HIS A 453 8.66 -10.09 18.75
CA HIS A 453 7.31 -9.71 18.40
C HIS A 453 7.26 -9.28 16.93
N THR A 454 6.07 -9.21 16.35
CA THR A 454 5.87 -8.68 14.99
C THR A 454 5.94 -7.15 15.00
N PHE A 455 5.93 -6.53 13.81
CA PHE A 455 5.67 -5.09 13.72
C PHE A 455 4.36 -4.70 14.41
N HIS A 456 4.23 -3.41 14.71
CA HIS A 456 2.96 -2.85 15.18
C HIS A 456 1.83 -3.18 14.18
N PRO A 457 0.62 -3.54 14.63
CA PRO A 457 -0.49 -3.95 13.77
C PRO A 457 -0.87 -2.93 12.68
N VAL A 458 -0.67 -1.65 12.93
CA VAL A 458 -0.75 -0.60 11.89
C VAL A 458 0.51 -0.63 11.01
N ALA A 459 0.38 -1.14 9.78
CA ALA A 459 1.48 -1.45 8.87
C ALA A 459 2.05 -0.22 8.13
N THR A 460 2.82 0.60 8.83
CA THR A 460 3.48 1.80 8.25
C THR A 460 4.44 1.47 7.10
N ILE A 461 4.95 0.24 7.04
CA ILE A 461 5.81 -0.26 5.96
C ILE A 461 5.15 -0.16 4.57
N LEU A 462 3.81 -0.10 4.52
CA LEU A 462 3.02 0.02 3.29
C LEU A 462 2.87 1.47 2.79
N SER A 463 3.36 2.47 3.52
CA SER A 463 3.12 3.89 3.25
C SER A 463 3.57 4.39 1.87
N TYR A 464 4.60 3.74 1.28
CA TYR A 464 5.07 4.03 -0.09
C TYR A 464 3.96 3.83 -1.14
N LEU A 465 3.00 2.95 -0.85
CA LEU A 465 1.95 2.49 -1.75
C LEU A 465 0.58 3.12 -1.45
N THR A 466 0.45 3.90 -0.35
CA THR A 466 -0.81 4.50 0.10
C THR A 466 -0.73 6.02 0.17
N LYS A 467 -1.83 6.73 -0.13
CA LYS A 467 -1.88 8.21 -0.19
C LYS A 467 -1.94 8.83 1.18
N ALA A 468 -2.76 8.27 2.06
CA ALA A 468 -2.97 8.73 3.42
C ALA A 468 -2.56 7.61 4.38
N PRO A 469 -1.26 7.44 4.64
CA PRO A 469 -0.78 6.28 5.38
C PRO A 469 -1.33 6.27 6.81
N LEU A 470 -1.94 5.14 7.19
CA LEU A 470 -2.32 4.90 8.58
C LEU A 470 -1.04 4.69 9.40
N VAL A 471 -0.94 5.38 10.54
CA VAL A 471 0.22 5.31 11.44
C VAL A 471 -0.20 4.96 12.88
N PRO A 472 0.66 4.32 13.68
CA PRO A 472 0.40 4.06 15.08
C PRO A 472 0.02 5.34 15.86
N PRO A 473 -0.88 5.26 16.84
CA PRO A 473 -1.26 6.42 17.65
C PRO A 473 -0.03 7.13 18.24
N GLY A 474 0.02 8.45 18.08
CA GLY A 474 1.13 9.29 18.58
C GLY A 474 2.39 9.30 17.71
N THR A 475 2.37 8.68 16.53
CA THR A 475 3.48 8.74 15.57
C THR A 475 3.18 9.68 14.39
N PRO A 476 4.19 10.34 13.80
CA PRO A 476 3.98 11.27 12.69
C PRO A 476 3.70 10.53 11.38
N VAL A 477 2.87 11.15 10.54
CA VAL A 477 2.65 10.76 9.15
C VAL A 477 3.81 11.30 8.30
N VAL A 478 4.37 10.47 7.42
CA VAL A 478 5.39 10.87 6.44
C VAL A 478 4.88 10.55 5.04
N ASN A 479 4.73 11.56 4.18
CA ASN A 479 4.20 11.39 2.83
C ASN A 479 5.26 11.44 1.73
N ALA A 480 6.43 12.00 2.01
CA ALA A 480 7.55 12.09 1.07
C ALA A 480 7.94 10.71 0.52
N LEU A 481 7.76 10.52 -0.79
CA LEU A 481 7.89 9.21 -1.41
C LEU A 481 9.32 8.64 -1.32
N SER A 482 10.31 9.51 -1.41
CA SER A 482 11.74 9.22 -1.24
C SER A 482 12.03 8.64 0.15
N LYS A 483 11.53 9.31 1.21
CA LYS A 483 11.67 8.88 2.61
C LYS A 483 10.93 7.57 2.87
N GLN A 484 9.74 7.40 2.31
CA GLN A 484 8.97 6.16 2.42
C GLN A 484 9.68 4.98 1.74
N ARG A 485 10.28 5.18 0.55
CA ARG A 485 11.08 4.14 -0.12
C ARG A 485 12.32 3.80 0.70
N ALA A 486 13.05 4.79 1.20
CA ALA A 486 14.23 4.59 2.01
C ALA A 486 13.90 3.84 3.32
N MET A 487 12.79 4.18 3.99
CA MET A 487 12.31 3.44 5.16
C MET A 487 12.08 1.96 4.83
N LEU A 488 11.31 1.67 3.77
CA LEU A 488 11.02 0.30 3.37
C LEU A 488 12.31 -0.46 3.04
N GLU A 489 13.17 0.10 2.18
CA GLU A 489 14.44 -0.53 1.79
C GLU A 489 15.32 -0.79 3.02
N ASN A 490 15.47 0.20 3.91
CA ASN A 490 16.32 0.08 5.09
C ASN A 490 15.80 -0.93 6.12
N ILE A 491 14.48 -1.10 6.26
CA ILE A 491 13.91 -2.17 7.09
C ILE A 491 14.30 -3.54 6.53
N LEU A 492 14.15 -3.75 5.22
CA LEU A 492 14.50 -5.03 4.58
C LEU A 492 16.02 -5.29 4.62
N ARG A 493 16.84 -4.24 4.46
CA ARG A 493 18.29 -4.30 4.62
C ARG A 493 18.69 -4.69 6.05
N ALA A 494 18.02 -4.13 7.06
CA ALA A 494 18.25 -4.49 8.45
C ALA A 494 17.96 -5.98 8.71
N CYS A 495 16.93 -6.55 8.08
CA CYS A 495 16.60 -7.98 8.18
C CYS A 495 17.71 -8.90 7.64
N VAL A 496 18.60 -8.41 6.76
CA VAL A 496 19.78 -9.12 6.27
C VAL A 496 21.10 -8.55 6.80
N GLY A 497 21.04 -7.67 7.82
CA GLY A 497 22.22 -7.10 8.48
C GLY A 497 23.00 -6.09 7.66
N LEU A 498 22.42 -5.53 6.59
CA LEU A 498 23.00 -4.42 5.84
C LEU A 498 22.67 -3.08 6.49
N ALA A 499 23.64 -2.17 6.50
CA ALA A 499 23.44 -0.79 6.92
C ALA A 499 22.58 -0.01 5.90
N PRO A 500 21.94 1.10 6.33
CA PRO A 500 21.27 2.02 5.41
C PRO A 500 22.23 2.59 4.37
N GLU A 501 21.71 2.87 3.17
CA GLU A 501 22.47 3.59 2.15
C GLU A 501 22.67 5.04 2.57
N ASN A 502 23.94 5.42 2.84
CA ASN A 502 24.30 6.75 3.32
C ASN A 502 24.64 7.75 2.21
N ASN A 503 24.94 7.26 0.99
CA ASN A 503 25.31 8.07 -0.17
C ASN A 503 26.52 9.02 0.03
N MET A 504 27.38 8.76 1.01
CA MET A 504 28.54 9.61 1.30
C MET A 504 29.71 9.39 0.35
N ILE A 505 29.82 8.18 -0.25
CA ILE A 505 30.77 7.86 -1.33
C ILE A 505 32.22 8.20 -0.90
N LEU A 506 32.56 7.91 0.37
CA LEU A 506 33.85 8.30 0.97
C LEU A 506 35.02 7.47 0.44
N GLU A 507 34.74 6.28 -0.08
CA GLU A 507 35.69 5.34 -0.67
C GLU A 507 36.28 5.81 -2.02
N TYR A 508 35.72 6.88 -2.62
CA TYR A 508 36.17 7.45 -3.91
C TYR A 508 36.97 8.75 -3.76
N LYS A 509 37.37 9.11 -2.53
CA LYS A 509 38.04 10.38 -2.22
C LYS A 509 39.54 10.23 -2.04
#